data_AF-A0A3N4LMM3-F1
#
_entry.id   AF-A0A3N4LMM3-F1
#
_cell.length_a   1.000
_cell.length_b   1.000
_cell.length_c   1.000
_cell.angle_alpha   90.00
_cell.angle_beta   90.00
_cell.angle_gamma   90.00
#
_symmetry.space_group_name_H-M   'P 1'
#
loop_
_entity.id
_entity.type
_entity.pdbx_description
1 polymer ?
#
loop_
_entity_poly.entity_id
_entity_poly.type
_entity_poly.pdbx_seq_one_letter_code
_entity_poly.pdbx_strand_id
1 'polypeptide(L)'
;MPHGRRQPVIDNRAVEKPEILSSHNKCIHTVHPQPPPSIHPSIHPAATLKTSIAMDAFEARLQFTARLSRLGAGQQAARSCAQFALKHKEFHEDLHSCILEQLATVPMNTRVNLLYFIEVLCEQGSKTGFDGYTNMVRKDLLPIFDAVAPADGSGVANVGTARRALGNLLEKNVIDQETKDTVDKLLSEREAESEAAIPPSFHDDSTQKRKFDEKTINQRMNEDRERVPPPSFAVLRLFPLPPNIPQATNSP
;
A
#
# COMPACT_ATOMS: atom_id res chain seq x y z
N MET A 1 23.29 -46.48 56.55
CA MET A 1 22.08 -47.32 56.41
C MET A 1 21.22 -46.75 55.29
N PRO A 2 20.91 -47.55 54.25
CA PRO A 2 20.38 -47.12 52.96
C PRO A 2 18.87 -47.34 52.80
N HIS A 3 18.23 -46.68 51.84
CA HIS A 3 17.16 -47.19 50.95
C HIS A 3 17.00 -46.13 49.83
N GLY A 4 17.12 -46.38 48.52
CA GLY A 4 17.01 -47.61 47.75
C GLY A 4 15.70 -47.60 46.97
N ARG A 5 15.67 -47.08 45.73
CA ARG A 5 14.76 -47.58 44.68
C ARG A 5 15.26 -47.26 43.28
N ARG A 6 15.68 -48.33 42.60
CA ARG A 6 15.87 -48.44 41.14
C ARG A 6 14.50 -48.69 40.49
N GLN A 7 14.33 -48.22 39.26
CA GLN A 7 13.47 -48.88 38.27
C GLN A 7 14.21 -48.98 36.91
N PRO A 8 13.85 -49.97 36.07
CA PRO A 8 14.77 -50.57 35.13
C PRO A 8 14.60 -50.10 33.68
N VAL A 9 15.69 -50.30 32.94
CA VAL A 9 15.85 -50.26 31.48
C VAL A 9 15.08 -51.40 30.84
N ILE A 10 14.39 -51.14 29.72
CA ILE A 10 14.01 -52.18 28.75
C ILE A 10 14.23 -51.62 27.33
N ASP A 11 15.31 -52.09 26.71
CA ASP A 11 15.58 -52.04 25.27
C ASP A 11 14.65 -53.01 24.54
N ASN A 12 14.11 -52.60 23.38
CA ASN A 12 13.54 -53.52 22.39
C ASN A 12 14.02 -53.17 20.98
N ARG A 13 15.22 -53.70 20.69
CA ARG A 13 15.51 -54.66 19.63
C ARG A 13 14.84 -54.46 18.25
N ALA A 14 15.72 -54.07 17.33
CA ALA A 14 15.86 -54.51 15.94
C ALA A 14 14.98 -55.67 15.44
N VAL A 15 14.39 -55.46 14.25
CA VAL A 15 13.98 -56.54 13.35
C VAL A 15 14.76 -56.36 12.05
N GLU A 16 15.69 -57.28 11.81
CA GLU A 16 16.42 -57.49 10.55
C GLU A 16 15.82 -58.69 9.80
N LYS A 17 15.78 -58.56 8.45
CA LYS A 17 15.96 -59.59 7.39
C LYS A 17 14.79 -60.58 7.11
N PRO A 18 14.72 -61.26 5.92
CA PRO A 18 15.80 -61.54 4.95
C PRO A 18 15.50 -61.41 3.43
N GLU A 19 16.56 -61.62 2.66
CA GLU A 19 16.72 -61.77 1.19
C GLU A 19 15.88 -62.89 0.55
N ILE A 20 15.52 -62.74 -0.75
CA ILE A 20 15.56 -63.86 -1.71
C ILE A 20 15.91 -63.39 -3.15
N LEU A 21 16.94 -64.05 -3.71
CA LEU A 21 17.33 -64.34 -5.12
C LEU A 21 16.14 -64.47 -6.13
N SER A 22 16.22 -64.43 -7.48
CA SER A 22 17.27 -64.47 -8.52
C SER A 22 16.61 -64.48 -9.93
N SER A 23 17.36 -64.03 -10.95
CA SER A 23 17.41 -64.51 -12.35
C SER A 23 16.38 -64.18 -13.44
N HIS A 24 16.93 -63.50 -14.47
CA HIS A 24 16.93 -63.84 -15.90
C HIS A 24 15.69 -64.48 -16.54
N ASN A 25 15.12 -63.78 -17.53
CA ASN A 25 14.91 -64.37 -18.85
C ASN A 25 14.80 -63.33 -19.98
N LYS A 26 15.47 -63.66 -21.08
CA LYS A 26 15.63 -62.91 -22.32
C LYS A 26 14.60 -63.46 -23.30
N CYS A 27 13.70 -62.64 -23.84
CA CYS A 27 12.84 -63.05 -24.95
C CYS A 27 12.77 -61.97 -26.03
N ILE A 28 13.35 -62.36 -27.16
CA ILE A 28 13.32 -61.81 -28.51
C ILE A 28 11.93 -62.00 -29.13
N HIS A 29 11.32 -60.95 -29.67
CA HIS A 29 10.27 -61.08 -30.69
C HIS A 29 10.23 -59.89 -31.66
N THR A 30 10.61 -60.22 -32.90
CA THR A 30 9.94 -59.92 -34.17
C THR A 30 9.57 -58.47 -34.52
N VAL A 31 10.31 -57.97 -35.50
CA VAL A 31 10.11 -56.73 -36.28
C VAL A 31 8.77 -56.77 -37.03
N HIS A 32 7.96 -55.72 -36.85
CA HIS A 32 6.78 -55.44 -37.66
C HIS A 32 7.05 -54.17 -38.51
N PRO A 33 6.88 -54.18 -39.85
CA PRO A 33 7.15 -53.00 -40.67
C PRO A 33 6.01 -51.97 -40.55
N GLN A 34 6.35 -50.77 -40.08
CA GLN A 34 5.49 -49.58 -40.11
C GLN A 34 5.45 -48.99 -41.53
N PRO A 35 4.29 -48.50 -42.03
CA PRO A 35 4.21 -47.79 -43.31
C PRO A 35 4.86 -46.39 -43.24
N PRO A 36 5.32 -45.83 -44.37
CA PRO A 36 6.06 -44.57 -44.39
C PRO A 36 5.19 -43.37 -43.97
N PRO A 37 5.74 -42.36 -43.28
CA PRO A 37 4.99 -41.18 -42.87
C PRO A 37 4.73 -40.25 -44.07
N SER A 38 3.48 -39.85 -44.22
CA SER A 38 3.02 -38.79 -45.13
C SER A 38 3.70 -37.47 -44.79
N ILE A 39 4.38 -36.87 -45.78
CA ILE A 39 4.97 -35.54 -45.68
C ILE A 39 3.83 -34.51 -45.68
N HIS A 40 3.45 -34.02 -44.50
CA HIS A 40 2.72 -32.76 -44.38
C HIS A 40 3.72 -31.61 -44.43
N PRO A 41 3.47 -30.52 -45.20
CA PRO A 41 4.29 -29.33 -45.12
C PRO A 41 4.14 -28.74 -43.72
N SER A 42 5.26 -28.71 -43.00
CA SER A 42 5.40 -28.05 -41.70
C SER A 42 5.21 -26.55 -41.91
N ILE A 43 3.99 -26.06 -41.71
CA ILE A 43 3.76 -24.64 -41.51
C ILE A 43 4.30 -24.33 -40.12
N HIS A 44 5.52 -23.83 -40.07
CA HIS A 44 6.04 -23.17 -38.88
C HIS A 44 5.04 -22.08 -38.49
N PRO A 45 4.49 -22.08 -37.26
CA PRO A 45 3.83 -20.87 -36.78
C PRO A 45 4.92 -19.80 -36.74
N ALA A 46 4.76 -18.78 -37.59
CA ALA A 46 5.54 -17.55 -37.50
C ALA A 46 5.57 -17.16 -36.02
N ALA A 47 6.77 -17.13 -35.44
CA ALA A 47 6.95 -16.63 -34.09
C ALA A 47 6.42 -15.20 -34.09
N THR A 48 5.24 -15.01 -33.53
CA THR A 48 4.70 -13.69 -33.21
C THR A 48 5.70 -13.09 -32.25
N LEU A 49 6.63 -12.30 -32.78
CA LEU A 49 7.41 -11.35 -32.01
C LEU A 49 6.39 -10.47 -31.31
N LYS A 50 6.04 -10.84 -30.07
CA LYS A 50 5.56 -9.92 -29.07
C LYS A 50 6.73 -8.97 -28.88
N THR A 51 6.78 -7.93 -29.71
CA THR A 51 7.57 -6.75 -29.44
C THR A 51 6.98 -6.18 -28.15
N SER A 52 7.44 -6.67 -27.01
CA SER A 52 7.42 -5.87 -25.80
C SER A 52 8.33 -4.69 -26.15
N ILE A 53 7.73 -3.63 -26.68
CA ILE A 53 8.40 -2.33 -26.75
C ILE A 53 8.79 -2.08 -25.29
N ALA A 54 10.08 -2.26 -24.98
CA ALA A 54 10.61 -1.89 -23.69
C ALA A 54 10.27 -0.41 -23.53
N MET A 55 9.55 -0.07 -22.47
CA MET A 55 9.17 1.31 -22.22
C MET A 55 10.46 2.11 -22.03
N ASP A 56 10.63 3.20 -22.77
CA ASP A 56 11.75 4.11 -22.56
C ASP A 56 11.44 5.11 -21.43
N ALA A 57 12.47 5.83 -20.97
CA ALA A 57 12.35 6.75 -19.85
C ALA A 57 11.36 7.90 -20.11
N PHE A 58 11.30 8.42 -21.34
CA PHE A 58 10.42 9.53 -21.68
C PHE A 58 8.96 9.09 -21.69
N GLU A 59 8.66 7.95 -22.31
CA GLU A 59 7.32 7.37 -22.32
C GLU A 59 6.88 6.97 -20.90
N ALA A 60 7.79 6.42 -20.09
CA ALA A 60 7.54 6.10 -18.68
C ALA A 60 7.12 7.36 -17.91
N ARG A 61 7.88 8.45 -18.04
CA ARG A 61 7.57 9.76 -17.44
C ARG A 61 6.22 10.30 -17.87
N LEU A 62 5.95 10.31 -19.17
CA LEU A 62 4.70 10.82 -19.74
C LEU A 62 3.49 10.06 -19.20
N GLN A 63 3.55 8.72 -19.24
CA GLN A 63 2.46 7.88 -18.73
C GLN A 63 2.30 8.00 -17.21
N PHE A 64 3.40 8.05 -16.47
CA PHE A 64 3.36 8.13 -15.00
C PHE A 64 2.79 9.46 -14.54
N THR A 65 3.24 10.58 -15.12
CA THR A 65 2.74 11.92 -14.83
C THR A 65 1.22 12.00 -15.07
N ALA A 66 0.74 11.41 -16.17
CA ALA A 66 -0.69 11.35 -16.48
C ALA A 66 -1.50 10.49 -15.50
N ARG A 67 -0.89 9.46 -14.89
CA ARG A 67 -1.53 8.65 -13.82
C ARG A 67 -1.58 9.43 -12.52
N LEU A 68 -0.50 10.11 -12.15
CA LEU A 68 -0.42 10.93 -10.94
C LEU A 68 -1.40 12.10 -10.96
N SER A 69 -1.57 12.77 -12.12
CA SER A 69 -2.48 13.93 -12.22
C SER A 69 -3.96 13.60 -12.04
N ARG A 70 -4.34 12.34 -12.23
CA ARG A 70 -5.72 11.84 -12.08
C ARG A 70 -5.90 10.99 -10.82
N LEU A 71 -4.91 10.98 -9.93
CA LEU A 71 -4.93 10.13 -8.75
C LEU A 71 -5.97 10.64 -7.73
N GLY A 72 -7.06 9.86 -7.59
CA GLY A 72 -8.07 10.06 -6.56
C GLY A 72 -7.73 9.36 -5.23
N ALA A 73 -8.66 9.38 -4.29
CA ALA A 73 -8.51 8.78 -2.96
C ALA A 73 -8.59 7.24 -2.94
N GLY A 74 -9.04 6.63 -4.04
CA GLY A 74 -9.28 5.20 -4.09
C GLY A 74 -8.00 4.38 -3.95
N GLN A 75 -8.00 3.43 -3.00
CA GLN A 75 -6.86 2.56 -2.73
C GLN A 75 -6.41 1.73 -3.94
N GLN A 76 -7.35 1.35 -4.82
CA GLN A 76 -7.02 0.60 -6.03
C GLN A 76 -6.28 1.47 -7.06
N ALA A 77 -6.61 2.76 -7.14
CA ALA A 77 -5.91 3.69 -8.03
C ALA A 77 -4.45 3.87 -7.59
N ALA A 78 -4.22 4.07 -6.29
CA ALA A 78 -2.87 4.14 -5.71
C ALA A 78 -2.07 2.86 -5.98
N ARG A 79 -2.66 1.68 -5.72
CA ARG A 79 -2.00 0.38 -5.98
C ARG A 79 -1.66 0.17 -7.45
N SER A 80 -2.57 0.50 -8.36
CA SER A 80 -2.31 0.37 -9.80
C SER A 80 -1.21 1.34 -10.27
N CYS A 81 -1.17 2.55 -9.72
CA CYS A 81 -0.10 3.50 -9.98
C CYS A 81 1.25 2.98 -9.44
N ALA A 82 1.28 2.41 -8.24
CA ALA A 82 2.48 1.83 -7.66
C ALA A 82 3.00 0.63 -8.46
N GLN A 83 2.11 -0.23 -8.94
CA GLN A 83 2.47 -1.33 -9.84
C GLN A 83 3.12 -0.85 -11.13
N PHE A 84 2.65 0.27 -11.70
CA PHE A 84 3.31 0.88 -12.85
C PHE A 84 4.74 1.31 -12.49
N ALA A 85 4.91 2.05 -11.39
CA ALA A 85 6.21 2.55 -10.96
C ALA A 85 7.21 1.42 -10.67
N LEU A 86 6.76 0.29 -10.11
CA LEU A 86 7.61 -0.88 -9.82
C LEU A 86 7.90 -1.73 -11.04
N LYS A 87 6.99 -1.76 -12.02
CA LYS A 87 7.24 -2.40 -13.32
C LYS A 87 8.36 -1.71 -14.10
N HIS A 88 8.51 -0.39 -13.90
CA HIS A 88 9.48 0.47 -14.57
C HIS A 88 10.51 1.05 -13.59
N LYS A 89 10.91 0.25 -12.59
CA LYS A 89 11.81 0.65 -11.49
C LYS A 89 13.22 1.03 -11.94
N GLU A 90 13.62 0.64 -13.15
CA GLU A 90 14.84 1.11 -13.81
C GLU A 90 14.89 2.65 -13.94
N PHE A 91 13.73 3.32 -13.96
CA PHE A 91 13.60 4.77 -14.04
C PHE A 91 13.18 5.42 -12.72
N HIS A 92 13.28 4.71 -11.58
CA HIS A 92 12.73 5.16 -10.30
C HIS A 92 13.18 6.57 -9.85
N GLU A 93 14.40 7.01 -10.19
CA GLU A 93 14.88 8.36 -9.85
C GLU A 93 14.10 9.47 -10.61
N ASP A 94 13.86 9.29 -11.91
CA ASP A 94 13.06 10.22 -12.71
C ASP A 94 11.57 10.11 -12.36
N LEU A 95 11.07 8.89 -12.11
CA LEU A 95 9.69 8.70 -11.64
C LEU A 95 9.47 9.35 -10.27
N HIS A 96 10.44 9.26 -9.35
CA HIS A 96 10.36 9.97 -8.06
C HIS A 96 10.37 11.49 -8.25
N SER A 97 11.17 12.00 -9.18
CA SER A 97 11.14 13.42 -9.55
C SER A 97 9.75 13.84 -10.05
N CYS A 98 9.07 12.99 -10.84
CA CYS A 98 7.69 13.23 -11.25
C CYS A 98 6.71 13.29 -10.06
N ILE A 99 6.94 12.51 -8.99
CA ILE A 99 6.11 12.57 -7.77
C ILE A 99 6.25 13.95 -7.11
N LEU A 100 7.47 14.43 -6.94
CA LEU A 100 7.75 15.74 -6.33
C LEU A 100 7.20 16.89 -7.19
N GLU A 101 7.37 16.82 -8.52
CA GLU A 101 6.79 17.78 -9.46
C GLU A 101 5.25 17.83 -9.34
N GLN A 102 4.60 16.66 -9.22
CA GLN A 102 3.16 16.60 -9.07
C GLN A 102 2.69 17.09 -7.71
N LEU A 103 3.42 16.80 -6.63
CA LEU A 103 3.14 17.38 -5.31
C LEU A 103 3.17 18.91 -5.34
N ALA A 104 4.07 19.52 -6.11
CA ALA A 104 4.13 20.97 -6.26
C ALA A 104 3.01 21.54 -7.15
N THR A 105 2.54 20.77 -8.14
CA THR A 105 1.64 21.28 -9.20
C THR A 105 0.16 21.04 -8.91
N VAL A 106 -0.21 19.93 -8.27
CA VAL A 106 -1.62 19.62 -8.02
C VAL A 106 -2.22 20.50 -6.91
N PRO A 107 -3.54 20.74 -6.93
CA PRO A 107 -4.21 21.50 -5.89
C PRO A 107 -4.01 20.90 -4.49
N MET A 108 -3.99 21.75 -3.46
CA MET A 108 -3.68 21.37 -2.07
C MET A 108 -4.48 20.17 -1.54
N ASN A 109 -5.76 20.11 -1.89
CA ASN A 109 -6.65 19.00 -1.51
C ASN A 109 -6.28 17.65 -2.15
N THR A 110 -5.57 17.67 -3.27
CA THR A 110 -5.20 16.47 -4.04
C THR A 110 -3.84 15.94 -3.58
N ARG A 111 -3.00 16.78 -2.94
CA ARG A 111 -1.66 16.40 -2.46
C ARG A 111 -1.68 15.26 -1.43
N VAL A 112 -2.73 15.16 -0.63
CA VAL A 112 -2.92 14.01 0.29
C VAL A 112 -3.13 12.68 -0.45
N ASN A 113 -3.70 12.68 -1.66
CA ASN A 113 -3.78 11.45 -2.47
C ASN A 113 -2.39 10.97 -2.89
N LEU A 114 -1.51 11.90 -3.26
CA LEU A 114 -0.11 11.58 -3.58
C LEU A 114 0.63 11.08 -2.35
N LEU A 115 0.39 11.64 -1.16
CA LEU A 115 0.96 11.16 0.09
C LEU A 115 0.56 9.70 0.40
N TYR A 116 -0.72 9.35 0.23
CA TYR A 116 -1.18 7.96 0.36
C TYR A 116 -0.61 7.03 -0.72
N PHE A 117 -0.46 7.52 -1.95
CA PHE A 117 0.20 6.76 -2.99
C PHE A 117 1.66 6.48 -2.66
N ILE A 118 2.41 7.43 -2.10
CA ILE A 118 3.80 7.25 -1.66
C ILE A 118 3.88 6.13 -0.61
N GLU A 119 2.97 6.12 0.37
CA GLU A 119 2.86 5.05 1.36
C GLU A 119 2.68 3.68 0.70
N VAL A 120 1.73 3.57 -0.24
CA VAL A 120 1.46 2.33 -0.99
C VAL A 120 2.67 1.93 -1.86
N LEU A 121 3.36 2.89 -2.46
CA LEU A 121 4.53 2.67 -3.31
C LEU A 121 5.67 2.04 -2.50
N CYS A 122 5.99 2.59 -1.33
CA CYS A 122 7.00 2.05 -0.44
C CYS A 122 6.62 0.64 0.05
N GLU A 123 5.35 0.43 0.44
CA GLU A 123 4.86 -0.89 0.88
C GLU A 123 5.03 -1.96 -0.21
N GLN A 124 4.62 -1.65 -1.45
CA GLN A 124 4.74 -2.57 -2.58
C GLN A 124 6.21 -2.76 -2.97
N GLY A 125 7.02 -1.70 -2.93
CA GLY A 125 8.46 -1.75 -3.19
C GLY A 125 9.17 -2.73 -2.29
N SER A 126 9.00 -2.60 -0.98
CA SER A 126 9.60 -3.51 0.00
C SER A 126 9.11 -4.96 -0.16
N LYS A 127 7.82 -5.18 -0.49
CA LYS A 127 7.29 -6.53 -0.81
C LYS A 127 7.95 -7.16 -2.04
N THR A 128 8.41 -6.36 -3.00
CA THR A 128 9.13 -6.82 -4.20
C THR A 128 10.64 -6.83 -4.03
N GLY A 129 11.16 -6.48 -2.84
CA GLY A 129 12.59 -6.37 -2.57
C GLY A 129 13.28 -5.19 -3.29
N PHE A 130 12.52 -4.15 -3.63
CA PHE A 130 13.05 -2.93 -4.25
C PHE A 130 12.87 -1.72 -3.32
N ASP A 131 13.98 -1.31 -2.69
CA ASP A 131 13.98 -0.20 -1.73
C ASP A 131 14.33 1.17 -2.35
N GLY A 132 14.49 1.25 -3.68
CA GLY A 132 14.86 2.50 -4.36
C GLY A 132 13.90 3.66 -4.05
N TYR A 133 12.59 3.40 -4.12
CA TYR A 133 11.58 4.42 -3.75
C TYR A 133 11.61 4.75 -2.26
N THR A 134 11.75 3.75 -1.38
CA THR A 134 11.84 3.94 0.07
C THR A 134 13.01 4.87 0.42
N ASN A 135 14.18 4.67 -0.20
CA ASN A 135 15.36 5.49 0.04
C ASN A 135 15.18 6.94 -0.42
N MET A 136 14.57 7.15 -1.60
CA MET A 136 14.27 8.49 -2.10
C MET A 136 13.24 9.21 -1.23
N VAL A 137 12.18 8.51 -0.80
CA VAL A 137 11.15 9.05 0.09
C VAL A 137 11.71 9.44 1.46
N ARG A 138 12.60 8.63 2.05
CA ARG A 138 13.29 9.00 3.30
C ARG A 138 14.08 10.29 3.15
N LYS A 139 14.81 10.45 2.05
CA LYS A 139 15.63 11.64 1.77
C LYS A 139 14.78 12.90 1.60
N ASP A 140 13.65 12.78 0.92
CA ASP A 140 12.79 13.91 0.56
C ASP A 140 11.55 14.04 1.48
N LEU A 141 11.57 13.40 2.65
CA LEU A 141 10.41 13.33 3.54
C LEU A 141 9.92 14.71 3.98
N LEU A 142 10.84 15.59 4.40
CA LEU A 142 10.50 16.96 4.80
C LEU A 142 9.87 17.75 3.63
N PRO A 143 10.49 17.83 2.43
CA PRO A 143 9.87 18.43 1.25
C PRO A 143 8.48 17.86 0.90
N ILE A 144 8.28 16.55 1.01
CA ILE A 144 6.98 15.91 0.75
C ILE A 144 5.92 16.43 1.71
N PHE A 145 6.23 16.48 3.01
CA PHE A 145 5.29 16.95 4.02
C PHE A 145 5.08 18.47 3.96
N ASP A 146 6.11 19.25 3.66
CA ASP A 146 6.00 20.69 3.40
C ASP A 146 5.11 20.99 2.18
N ALA A 147 5.15 20.15 1.14
CA ALA A 147 4.23 20.29 0.02
C ALA A 147 2.77 20.02 0.42
N VAL A 148 2.51 19.10 1.35
CA VAL A 148 1.15 18.74 1.77
C VAL A 148 0.59 19.71 2.83
N ALA A 149 1.44 20.26 3.69
CA ALA A 149 1.09 21.17 4.77
C ALA A 149 2.11 22.33 4.86
N PRO A 150 2.09 23.31 3.95
CA PRO A 150 3.11 24.36 3.92
C PRO A 150 3.02 25.34 5.10
N ALA A 151 4.10 26.07 5.33
CA ALA A 151 4.24 27.07 6.40
C ALA A 151 3.30 28.28 6.27
N ASP A 152 2.70 28.51 5.11
CA ASP A 152 1.74 29.59 4.89
C ASP A 152 0.33 29.28 5.46
N GLY A 153 0.16 28.12 6.10
CA GLY A 153 -1.11 27.67 6.68
C GLY A 153 -2.11 27.13 5.65
N SER A 154 -1.81 27.18 4.35
CA SER A 154 -2.73 26.76 3.29
C SER A 154 -3.10 25.26 3.34
N GLY A 155 -2.24 24.45 3.96
CA GLY A 155 -2.42 23.01 4.12
C GLY A 155 -2.79 22.54 5.53
N VAL A 156 -3.21 23.42 6.44
CA VAL A 156 -3.56 23.05 7.83
C VAL A 156 -4.67 21.99 7.89
N ALA A 157 -5.65 22.07 6.99
CA ALA A 157 -6.71 21.07 6.86
C ALA A 157 -6.19 19.65 6.54
N ASN A 158 -4.95 19.52 6.04
CA ASN A 158 -4.33 18.24 5.73
C ASN A 158 -3.53 17.67 6.90
N VAL A 159 -3.25 18.44 7.97
CA VAL A 159 -2.29 18.03 9.01
C VAL A 159 -2.70 16.73 9.71
N GLY A 160 -3.98 16.58 10.09
CA GLY A 160 -4.47 15.34 10.67
C GLY A 160 -4.27 14.12 9.75
N THR A 161 -4.52 14.29 8.46
CA THR A 161 -4.33 13.27 7.43
C THR A 161 -2.84 12.95 7.21
N ALA A 162 -2.00 13.98 7.20
CA ALA A 162 -0.55 13.84 7.09
C ALA A 162 0.04 13.10 8.29
N ARG A 163 -0.39 13.43 9.51
CA ARG A 163 0.02 12.74 10.75
C ARG A 163 -0.35 11.25 10.73
N ARG A 164 -1.53 10.92 10.20
CA ARG A 164 -1.93 9.51 9.98
C ARG A 164 -1.02 8.80 8.96
N ALA A 165 -0.74 9.44 7.83
CA ALA A 165 0.17 8.87 6.83
C ALA A 165 1.59 8.68 7.40
N LEU A 166 2.06 9.62 8.23
CA LEU A 166 3.34 9.52 8.93
C LEU A 166 3.39 8.30 9.87
N GLY A 167 2.32 8.06 10.64
CA GLY A 167 2.18 6.85 11.44
C GLY A 167 2.22 5.57 10.59
N ASN A 168 1.51 5.56 9.47
CA ASN A 168 1.52 4.42 8.55
C ASN A 168 2.92 4.15 7.95
N LEU A 169 3.71 5.19 7.67
CA LEU A 169 5.08 5.06 7.18
C LEU A 169 6.00 4.43 8.24
N LEU A 170 5.83 4.80 9.52
CA LEU A 170 6.54 4.18 10.64
C LEU A 170 6.17 2.70 10.79
N GLU A 171 4.86 2.38 10.81
CA GLU A 171 4.36 1.00 10.93
C GLU A 171 4.90 0.08 9.81
N LYS A 172 5.13 0.66 8.62
CA LYS A 172 5.68 -0.04 7.46
C LYS A 172 7.21 -0.06 7.42
N ASN A 173 7.90 0.43 8.45
CA ASN A 173 9.36 0.57 8.52
C ASN A 173 9.96 1.41 7.37
N VAL A 174 9.17 2.32 6.80
CA VAL A 174 9.66 3.30 5.83
C VAL A 174 10.46 4.39 6.52
N ILE A 175 10.12 4.73 7.76
CA ILE A 175 10.86 5.70 8.59
C ILE A 175 11.05 5.12 9.99
N ASP A 176 11.95 5.71 10.77
CA ASP A 176 12.13 5.41 12.19
C ASP A 176 11.37 6.40 13.09
N GLN A 177 11.39 6.13 14.39
CA GLN A 177 10.71 6.95 15.39
C GLN A 177 11.27 8.39 15.45
N GLU A 178 12.59 8.55 15.33
CA GLU A 178 13.25 9.86 15.36
C GLU A 178 12.81 10.74 14.17
N THR A 179 12.76 10.16 12.98
CA THR A 179 12.28 10.83 11.77
C THR A 179 10.79 11.18 11.92
N LYS A 180 9.97 10.26 12.43
CA LYS A 180 8.56 10.54 12.72
C LYS A 180 8.44 11.75 13.65
N ASP A 181 9.16 11.78 14.77
CA ASP A 181 9.01 12.84 15.76
C ASP A 181 9.48 14.20 15.22
N THR A 182 10.49 14.20 14.34
CA THR A 182 10.94 15.40 13.63
C THR A 182 9.84 15.97 12.71
N VAL A 183 9.20 15.12 11.91
CA VAL A 183 8.13 15.57 11.00
C VAL A 183 6.85 15.92 11.77
N ASP A 184 6.52 15.19 12.84
CA ASP A 184 5.35 15.48 13.67
C ASP A 184 5.49 16.83 14.38
N LYS A 185 6.69 17.16 14.86
CA LYS A 185 6.98 18.50 15.40
C LYS A 185 6.75 19.59 14.36
N LEU A 186 7.25 19.41 13.14
CA LEU A 186 7.01 20.34 12.04
C LEU A 186 5.52 20.52 11.79
N LEU A 187 4.75 19.43 11.75
CA LEU A 187 3.30 19.50 11.55
C LEU A 187 2.56 20.22 12.71
N SER A 188 3.00 20.02 13.96
CA SER A 188 2.46 20.71 15.12
C SER A 188 2.73 22.22 15.09
N GLU A 189 3.91 22.65 14.62
CA GLU A 189 4.22 24.08 14.41
C GLU A 189 3.25 24.71 13.39
N ARG A 190 2.91 24.00 12.30
CA ARG A 190 1.94 24.46 11.29
C ARG A 190 0.52 24.61 11.83
N GLU A 191 0.08 23.68 12.68
CA GLU A 191 -1.22 23.79 13.37
C GLU A 191 -1.25 25.03 14.29
N ALA A 192 -0.20 25.24 15.09
CA ALA A 192 -0.13 26.35 16.03
C ALA A 192 -0.05 27.74 15.35
N GLU A 193 0.74 27.87 14.28
CA GLU A 193 0.86 29.12 13.51
C GLU A 193 -0.46 29.53 12.87
N SER A 194 -1.24 28.53 12.41
CA SER A 194 -2.58 28.75 11.85
C SER A 194 -3.57 29.25 12.89
N GLU A 195 -3.53 28.74 14.12
CA GLU A 195 -4.40 29.20 15.22
C GLU A 195 -4.03 30.62 15.66
N ALA A 196 -2.74 30.93 15.75
CA ALA A 196 -2.24 32.25 16.12
C ALA A 196 -2.59 33.35 15.08
N ALA A 197 -2.78 32.97 13.82
CA ALA A 197 -3.17 33.88 12.74
C ALA A 197 -4.65 34.31 12.80
N ILE A 198 -5.47 33.74 13.70
CA ILE A 198 -6.88 34.10 13.88
C ILE A 198 -7.00 35.15 15.00
N PRO A 199 -7.24 36.44 14.70
CA PRO A 199 -7.38 37.46 15.73
C PRO A 199 -8.62 37.21 16.61
N PRO A 200 -8.56 37.45 17.94
CA PRO A 200 -9.60 37.08 18.92
C PRO A 200 -10.88 37.94 18.87
N SER A 201 -11.15 38.65 17.78
CA SER A 201 -12.17 39.71 17.75
C SER A 201 -13.04 39.73 16.48
N PHE A 202 -13.54 38.57 16.02
CA PHE A 202 -14.76 38.52 15.19
C PHE A 202 -15.52 37.21 15.42
N HIS A 203 -16.35 37.14 16.47
CA HIS A 203 -17.55 36.31 16.46
C HIS A 203 -18.58 36.98 15.55
N ASP A 204 -18.35 36.94 14.23
CA ASP A 204 -19.43 37.10 13.26
C ASP A 204 -19.80 35.71 12.75
N ASP A 205 -20.87 35.19 13.35
CA ASP A 205 -21.51 33.88 13.12
C ASP A 205 -22.06 33.71 11.69
N SER A 206 -21.81 34.67 10.77
CA SER A 206 -22.43 34.68 9.44
C SER A 206 -21.47 34.76 8.24
N THR A 207 -20.17 35.02 8.43
CA THR A 207 -19.25 35.28 7.29
C THR A 207 -18.02 34.38 7.18
N GLN A 208 -17.74 33.50 8.15
CA GLN A 208 -16.67 32.50 8.05
C GLN A 208 -17.11 31.08 7.71
N LYS A 209 -18.37 30.89 7.31
CA LYS A 209 -18.69 29.87 6.30
C LYS A 209 -18.14 30.36 4.96
N ARG A 210 -16.80 30.50 4.86
CA ARG A 210 -16.08 30.57 3.60
C ARG A 210 -16.63 29.41 2.81
N LYS A 211 -17.41 29.73 1.77
CA LYS A 211 -18.11 28.80 0.89
C LYS A 211 -17.08 27.84 0.29
N PHE A 212 -16.63 26.84 1.05
CA PHE A 212 -16.17 25.62 0.43
C PHE A 212 -17.36 25.18 -0.41
N ASP A 213 -17.15 25.13 -1.73
CA ASP A 213 -18.16 24.66 -2.65
C ASP A 213 -18.69 23.34 -2.11
N GLU A 214 -20.01 23.19 -2.01
CA GLU A 214 -20.65 22.01 -1.41
C GLU A 214 -20.12 20.73 -2.05
N LYS A 215 -19.78 20.80 -3.35
CA LYS A 215 -19.10 19.74 -4.09
C LYS A 215 -17.73 19.39 -3.53
N THR A 216 -16.91 20.38 -3.16
CA THR A 216 -15.60 20.15 -2.55
C THR A 216 -15.72 19.54 -1.16
N ILE A 217 -16.71 19.95 -0.36
CA ILE A 217 -16.97 19.35 0.96
C ILE A 217 -17.39 17.89 0.79
N ASN A 218 -18.39 17.63 -0.06
CA ASN A 218 -18.89 16.28 -0.32
C ASN A 218 -17.80 15.38 -0.91
N GLN A 219 -16.95 15.91 -1.80
CA GLN A 219 -15.81 15.18 -2.34
C GLN A 219 -14.85 14.79 -1.21
N ARG A 220 -14.44 15.71 -0.34
CA ARG A 220 -13.54 15.39 0.78
C ARG A 220 -14.14 14.35 1.72
N MET A 221 -15.42 14.48 2.07
CA MET A 221 -16.12 13.50 2.90
C MET A 221 -16.15 12.11 2.25
N ASN A 222 -16.42 12.05 0.94
CA ASN A 222 -16.43 10.78 0.21
C ASN A 222 -15.04 10.16 0.12
N GLU A 223 -14.03 10.98 -0.17
CA GLU A 223 -12.64 10.54 -0.22
C GLU A 223 -12.14 10.04 1.14
N ASP A 224 -12.49 10.71 2.24
CA ASP A 224 -12.14 10.24 3.60
C ASP A 224 -12.85 8.93 3.96
N ARG A 225 -14.10 8.76 3.52
CA ARG A 225 -14.82 7.49 3.63
C ARG A 225 -14.11 6.35 2.89
N GLU A 226 -13.45 6.62 1.77
CA GLU A 226 -12.66 5.61 1.04
C GLU A 226 -11.33 5.27 1.76
N ARG A 227 -10.78 6.22 2.54
CA ARG A 227 -9.49 6.06 3.25
C ARG A 227 -9.61 5.43 4.64
N VAL A 228 -10.78 5.55 5.27
CA VAL A 228 -11.05 4.92 6.57
C VAL A 228 -11.71 3.57 6.28
N PRO A 229 -11.04 2.42 6.52
CA PRO A 229 -11.71 1.14 6.46
C PRO A 229 -12.93 1.20 7.38
N PRO A 230 -14.09 0.65 6.98
CA PRO A 230 -15.26 0.66 7.84
C PRO A 230 -14.85 0.08 9.19
N PRO A 231 -15.26 0.69 10.32
CA PRO A 231 -14.97 0.11 11.62
C PRO A 231 -15.40 -1.36 11.54
N SER A 232 -14.47 -2.27 11.81
CA SER A 232 -14.79 -3.69 11.91
C SER A 232 -16.03 -3.81 12.80
N PHE A 233 -16.97 -4.68 12.44
CA PHE A 233 -18.26 -4.86 13.11
C PHE A 233 -18.14 -5.02 14.65
N ALA A 234 -16.93 -5.31 15.15
CA ALA A 234 -16.54 -5.29 16.56
C ALA A 234 -16.63 -3.91 17.26
N VAL A 235 -16.38 -2.77 16.59
CA VAL A 235 -16.38 -1.44 17.22
C VAL A 235 -17.80 -0.88 17.39
N LEU A 236 -18.75 -1.31 16.56
CA LEU A 236 -20.18 -0.95 16.70
C LEU A 236 -20.85 -1.53 17.96
N ARG A 237 -20.17 -2.42 18.70
CA ARG A 237 -20.64 -2.93 20.00
C ARG A 237 -20.15 -2.11 21.21
N LEU A 238 -19.29 -1.12 21.02
CA LEU A 238 -18.79 -0.29 22.12
C LEU A 238 -19.61 0.98 22.39
N PHE A 239 -20.61 1.28 21.55
CA PHE A 239 -21.60 2.29 21.90
C PHE A 239 -22.74 1.62 22.69
N PRO A 240 -22.89 1.91 23.99
CA PRO A 240 -24.07 1.48 24.71
C PRO A 240 -25.30 2.11 24.05
N LEU A 241 -26.25 1.26 23.64
CA LEU A 241 -27.56 1.72 23.18
C LEU A 241 -28.17 2.61 24.28
N PRO A 242 -28.77 3.77 23.94
CA PRO A 242 -29.48 4.56 24.93
C PRO A 242 -30.59 3.70 25.57
N PRO A 243 -30.77 3.75 26.90
CA PRO A 243 -31.82 3.00 27.54
C PRO A 243 -33.18 3.43 26.99
N ASN A 244 -34.01 2.42 26.70
CA ASN A 244 -35.38 2.51 26.22
C ASN A 244 -36.11 3.78 26.68
N ILE A 245 -36.49 4.65 25.74
CA ILE A 245 -37.39 5.77 26.02
C ILE A 245 -38.73 5.14 26.45
N PRO A 246 -39.24 5.40 27.66
CA PRO A 246 -40.53 4.87 28.07
C PRO A 246 -41.61 5.46 27.13
N GLN A 247 -42.39 4.58 26.52
CA GLN A 247 -43.52 4.98 25.71
C GLN A 247 -44.47 5.81 26.58
N ALA A 248 -44.76 7.02 26.13
CA ALA A 248 -45.76 7.88 26.73
C ALA A 248 -47.09 7.12 26.78
N THR A 249 -47.51 6.73 27.98
CA THR A 249 -48.86 6.25 28.23
C THR A 249 -49.80 7.42 28.02
N ASN A 250 -50.45 7.48 26.87
CA ASN A 250 -51.63 8.31 26.71
C ASN A 250 -52.71 7.74 27.64
N SER A 251 -53.22 8.56 28.55
CA SER A 251 -54.53 8.36 29.15
C SER A 251 -55.23 9.71 29.26
N PRO A 252 -56.49 9.83 28.80
CA PRO A 252 -57.36 10.95 29.14
C PRO A 252 -57.82 10.88 30.60
#